data_AF-A0A8B6C487-F1
#
_entry.id   AF-A0A8B6C487-F1
#
_cell.length_a   1.000
_cell.length_b   1.000
_cell.length_c   1.000
_cell.angle_alpha   90.00
_cell.angle_beta   90.00
_cell.angle_gamma   90.00
#
_symmetry.space_group_name_H-M   'P 1'
#
loop_
_entity.id
_entity.type
_entity.pdbx_description
1 polymer ?
#
loop_
_entity_poly.entity_id
_entity_poly.type
_entity_poly.pdbx_seq_one_letter_code
_entity_poly.pdbx_strand_id
1 'polypeptide(L)'
;MNEACLNDDLSFVMYLLGKFNHNSFDMKKAMIKACRGNKSTTTIEWLWRNTDQQLFDMNVAMTNACRYGRENIVKWLWENIHRSNFRMNEAFYNACKKEEMHVVRLMIEKVPRELLDISNALHTACPGNTNYRIIETILHNVNISSIDFNLIIRESCKHGTTSIIHYLLNTTDVRMIDMNQAMTNILSIDVNSDSYSDEEKVLKDEEKEQLAMTIIQKTTLSVLNIDELIIEICKNGWLELLQLLWLNNDHSNMSIDQSTIDIACEYGRENIVLWAVNNLGLNMINVKALMTESCGFGWLESVKKM
;
A
#
# COMPACT_ATOMS: atom_id res chain seq x y z
N MET A 1 16.20 -32.13 17.24
CA MET A 1 14.81 -31.73 17.59
C MET A 1 14.28 -30.66 16.64
N ASN A 2 14.77 -29.42 16.73
CA ASN A 2 14.24 -28.28 15.94
C ASN A 2 14.22 -28.50 14.42
N GLU A 3 15.29 -29.01 13.82
CA GLU A 3 15.33 -29.30 12.38
C GLU A 3 14.39 -30.45 11.99
N ALA A 4 14.28 -31.47 12.85
CA ALA A 4 13.33 -32.56 12.65
C ALA A 4 11.88 -32.02 12.63
N CYS A 5 11.55 -31.15 13.58
CA CYS A 5 10.26 -30.47 13.63
C CYS A 5 10.02 -29.58 12.40
N LEU A 6 11.02 -28.81 11.97
CA LEU A 6 10.92 -27.97 10.77
C LEU A 6 10.63 -28.80 9.51
N ASN A 7 11.19 -30.00 9.41
CA ASN A 7 11.03 -30.88 8.26
C ASN A 7 9.86 -31.87 8.37
N ASP A 8 9.07 -31.81 9.46
CA ASP A 8 8.02 -32.78 9.79
C ASP A 8 8.52 -34.24 9.85
N ASP A 9 9.76 -34.44 10.30
CA ASP A 9 10.35 -35.77 10.53
C ASP A 9 9.91 -36.31 11.89
N LEU A 10 8.63 -36.72 11.97
CA LEU A 10 8.03 -37.25 13.18
C LEU A 10 8.80 -38.46 13.73
N SER A 11 9.28 -39.34 12.85
CA SER A 11 10.06 -40.53 13.24
C SER A 11 11.30 -40.14 14.04
N PHE A 12 12.04 -39.13 13.59
CA PHE A 12 13.22 -38.65 14.29
C PHE A 12 12.88 -37.85 15.55
N VAL A 13 11.77 -37.10 15.56
CA VAL A 13 11.24 -36.45 16.78
C VAL A 13 10.93 -37.49 17.86
N MET A 14 10.21 -38.56 17.50
CA MET A 14 9.88 -39.66 18.41
C MET A 14 11.13 -40.39 18.91
N TYR A 15 12.10 -40.64 18.02
CA TYR A 15 13.38 -41.23 18.42
C TYR A 15 14.10 -40.37 19.47
N LEU A 16 14.18 -39.06 19.27
CA LEU A 16 14.85 -38.15 20.20
C LEU A 16 14.13 -38.09 21.57
N LEU A 17 12.79 -38.04 21.60
CA LEU A 17 12.04 -38.01 22.85
C LEU A 17 11.97 -39.36 23.56
N GLY A 18 12.15 -40.47 22.83
CA GLY A 18 12.33 -41.78 23.43
C GLY A 18 13.72 -42.00 24.04
N LYS A 19 14.74 -41.27 23.57
CA LYS A 19 16.13 -41.37 24.05
C LYS A 19 16.48 -40.34 25.12
N PHE A 20 15.85 -39.18 25.11
CA PHE A 20 16.15 -38.07 26.01
C PHE A 20 14.87 -37.55 26.67
N ASN A 21 14.97 -37.04 27.91
CA ASN A 21 13.82 -36.46 28.61
C ASN A 21 13.34 -35.19 27.88
N HIS A 22 12.04 -34.89 27.93
CA HIS A 22 11.43 -33.66 27.37
C HIS A 22 12.14 -32.38 27.85
N ASN A 23 12.59 -32.36 29.11
CA ASN A 23 13.33 -31.22 29.70
C ASN A 23 14.69 -30.97 29.04
N SER A 24 15.19 -31.89 28.22
CA SER A 24 16.43 -31.72 27.47
C SER A 24 16.26 -30.89 26.20
N PHE A 25 15.02 -30.56 25.82
CA PHE A 25 14.72 -29.80 24.63
C PHE A 25 13.86 -28.56 24.92
N ASP A 26 14.10 -27.51 24.15
CA ASP A 26 13.23 -26.34 24.10
C ASP A 26 11.96 -26.69 23.31
N MET A 27 10.95 -27.20 24.01
CA MET A 27 9.68 -27.64 23.43
C MET A 27 8.90 -26.48 22.79
N LYS A 28 9.02 -25.27 23.35
CA LYS A 28 8.47 -24.05 22.74
C LYS A 28 9.04 -23.84 21.35
N LYS A 29 10.36 -23.89 21.21
CA LYS A 29 11.04 -23.73 19.92
C LYS A 29 10.75 -24.88 18.95
N ALA A 30 10.62 -26.10 19.44
CA ALA A 30 10.24 -27.26 18.63
C ALA A 30 8.85 -27.07 17.98
N MET A 31 7.84 -26.66 18.77
CA MET A 31 6.50 -26.36 18.28
C MET A 31 6.49 -25.21 17.27
N ILE A 32 7.21 -24.12 17.55
CA ILE A 32 7.34 -22.99 16.61
C ILE A 32 7.98 -23.44 15.29
N LYS A 33 9.01 -24.29 15.35
CA LYS A 33 9.68 -24.82 14.15
C LYS A 33 8.76 -25.73 13.35
N ALA A 34 7.97 -26.57 14.01
CA ALA A 34 6.95 -27.38 13.35
C ALA A 34 5.90 -26.49 12.65
N CYS A 35 5.41 -25.44 13.33
CA CYS A 35 4.43 -24.51 12.76
C CYS A 35 4.96 -23.67 11.59
N ARG A 36 6.26 -23.37 11.57
CA ARG A 36 6.97 -22.74 10.45
C ARG A 36 7.28 -23.72 9.31
N GLY A 37 7.40 -25.00 9.65
CA GLY A 37 7.95 -26.09 8.84
C GLY A 37 7.07 -26.52 7.68
N ASN A 38 7.01 -27.81 7.38
CA ASN A 38 6.21 -28.35 6.27
C ASN A 38 4.68 -28.14 6.47
N LYS A 39 3.86 -28.39 5.44
CA LYS A 39 2.39 -28.20 5.43
C LYS A 39 1.59 -29.27 6.19
N SER A 40 2.24 -30.26 6.78
CA SER A 40 1.58 -31.37 7.48
C SER A 40 1.41 -31.04 8.96
N THR A 41 0.31 -31.51 9.55
CA THR A 41 -0.02 -31.33 10.97
C THR A 41 0.57 -32.43 11.85
N THR A 42 1.18 -33.45 11.25
CA THR A 42 1.60 -34.71 11.91
C THR A 42 2.50 -34.47 13.12
N THR A 43 3.60 -33.72 12.98
CA THR A 43 4.48 -33.43 14.11
C THR A 43 3.80 -32.55 15.16
N ILE A 44 2.99 -31.57 14.76
CA ILE A 44 2.31 -30.65 15.68
C ILE A 44 1.27 -31.39 16.52
N GLU A 45 0.46 -32.23 15.88
CA GLU A 45 -0.52 -33.11 16.52
C GLU A 45 0.14 -34.01 17.55
N TRP A 46 1.25 -34.63 17.16
CA TRP A 46 1.97 -35.53 18.04
C TRP A 46 2.56 -34.76 19.24
N LEU A 47 3.22 -33.63 19.00
CA LEU A 47 3.78 -32.78 20.06
C LEU A 47 2.70 -32.35 21.04
N TRP A 48 1.54 -31.91 20.55
CA TRP A 48 0.42 -31.47 21.37
C TRP A 48 -0.18 -32.56 22.25
N ARG A 49 -0.25 -33.80 21.74
CA ARG A 49 -0.82 -34.95 22.48
C ARG A 49 0.14 -35.58 23.47
N ASN A 50 1.45 -35.49 23.23
CA ASN A 50 2.46 -36.27 23.96
C ASN A 50 3.38 -35.42 24.83
N THR A 51 3.12 -34.13 25.00
CA THR A 51 3.95 -33.23 25.81
C THR A 51 3.09 -32.26 26.59
N ASP A 52 3.66 -31.66 27.64
CA ASP A 52 2.95 -30.68 28.47
C ASP A 52 2.64 -29.41 27.66
N GLN A 53 1.35 -29.14 27.49
CA GLN A 53 0.82 -28.03 26.69
C GLN A 53 1.23 -26.66 27.25
N GLN A 54 1.54 -26.55 28.55
CA GLN A 54 2.00 -25.31 29.17
C GLN A 54 3.39 -24.88 28.68
N LEU A 55 4.14 -25.79 28.05
CA LEU A 55 5.47 -25.50 27.48
C LEU A 55 5.39 -24.74 26.16
N PHE A 56 4.21 -24.60 25.56
CA PHE A 56 4.04 -24.01 24.24
C PHE A 56 3.57 -22.56 24.28
N ASP A 57 4.09 -21.77 23.34
CA ASP A 57 3.61 -20.42 23.07
C ASP A 57 2.77 -20.44 21.80
N MET A 58 1.46 -20.64 21.98
CA MET A 58 0.53 -20.82 20.87
C MET A 58 0.28 -19.54 20.06
N ASN A 59 0.52 -18.37 20.65
CA ASN A 59 0.53 -17.12 19.91
C ASN A 59 1.65 -17.13 18.87
N VAL A 60 2.88 -17.43 19.30
CA VAL A 60 4.04 -17.44 18.40
C VAL A 60 3.93 -18.58 17.38
N ALA A 61 3.38 -19.73 17.77
CA ALA A 61 3.11 -20.84 16.87
C ALA A 61 2.13 -20.46 15.74
N MET A 62 0.96 -19.89 16.10
CA MET A 62 -0.04 -19.40 15.14
C MET A 62 0.54 -18.30 14.23
N THR A 63 1.22 -17.32 14.79
CA THR A 63 1.86 -16.24 14.01
C THR A 63 2.86 -16.79 13.00
N ASN A 64 3.67 -17.80 13.36
CA ASN A 64 4.58 -18.43 12.42
C ASN A 64 3.85 -19.24 11.35
N ALA A 65 2.83 -20.02 11.71
CA ALA A 65 2.03 -20.76 10.73
C ALA A 65 1.42 -19.81 9.69
N CYS A 66 0.87 -18.68 10.15
CA CYS A 66 0.31 -17.65 9.28
C CYS A 66 1.37 -16.96 8.40
N ARG A 67 2.51 -16.58 8.99
CA ARG A 67 3.62 -15.92 8.29
C ARG A 67 4.22 -16.76 7.15
N TYR A 68 4.15 -18.08 7.24
CA TYR A 68 4.76 -19.01 6.28
C TYR A 68 3.72 -19.77 5.44
N GLY A 69 2.47 -19.30 5.42
CA GLY A 69 1.45 -19.84 4.51
C GLY A 69 1.00 -21.26 4.85
N ARG A 70 1.08 -21.66 6.12
CA ARG A 70 0.79 -23.03 6.55
C ARG A 70 -0.69 -23.23 6.86
N GLU A 71 -1.53 -23.11 5.84
CA GLU A 71 -3.00 -23.15 5.95
C GLU A 71 -3.52 -24.35 6.77
N ASN A 72 -3.05 -25.57 6.50
CA ASN A 72 -3.46 -26.77 7.23
C ASN A 72 -3.12 -26.68 8.73
N ILE A 73 -1.97 -26.08 9.06
CA ILE A 73 -1.54 -25.90 10.44
C ILE A 73 -2.38 -24.83 11.11
N VAL A 74 -2.63 -23.69 10.45
CA VAL A 74 -3.50 -22.63 10.96
C VAL A 74 -4.89 -23.18 11.25
N LYS A 75 -5.47 -23.96 10.32
CA LYS A 75 -6.77 -24.62 10.50
C LYS A 75 -6.75 -25.55 11.70
N TRP A 76 -5.74 -26.41 11.80
CA TRP A 76 -5.62 -27.34 12.91
C TRP A 76 -5.49 -26.63 14.26
N LEU A 77 -4.63 -25.61 14.35
CA LEU A 77 -4.43 -24.82 15.57
C LEU A 77 -5.75 -24.14 15.99
N TRP A 78 -6.48 -23.57 15.04
CA TRP A 78 -7.77 -22.90 15.29
C TRP A 78 -8.87 -23.86 15.78
N GLU A 79 -8.91 -25.06 15.23
CA GLU A 79 -9.94 -26.07 15.55
C GLU A 79 -9.66 -26.83 16.85
N ASN A 80 -8.38 -26.96 17.25
CA ASN A 80 -7.98 -27.85 18.35
C ASN A 80 -7.45 -27.14 19.60
N ILE A 81 -7.19 -25.83 19.54
CA ILE A 81 -6.66 -25.06 20.67
C ILE A 81 -7.64 -23.97 21.07
N HIS A 82 -7.77 -23.76 22.39
CA HIS A 82 -8.68 -22.76 22.92
C HIS A 82 -8.34 -21.34 22.43
N ARG A 83 -9.35 -20.60 21.95
CA ARG A 83 -9.18 -19.31 21.26
C ARG A 83 -8.46 -18.24 22.09
N SER A 84 -8.59 -18.27 23.41
CA SER A 84 -7.90 -17.34 24.33
C SER A 84 -6.38 -17.43 24.26
N ASN A 85 -5.83 -18.48 23.64
CA ASN A 85 -4.40 -18.67 23.46
C ASN A 85 -3.84 -17.95 22.22
N PHE A 86 -4.67 -17.23 21.47
CA PHE A 86 -4.28 -16.59 20.22
C PHE A 86 -4.50 -15.07 20.20
N ARG A 87 -3.46 -14.35 19.79
CA ARG A 87 -3.45 -12.94 19.40
C ARG A 87 -3.58 -12.85 17.89
N MET A 88 -4.82 -12.98 17.40
CA MET A 88 -5.10 -13.14 15.97
C MET A 88 -4.70 -11.92 15.13
N ASN A 89 -4.68 -10.71 15.70
CA ASN A 89 -4.20 -9.50 15.02
C ASN A 89 -2.78 -9.67 14.47
N GLU A 90 -1.85 -10.19 15.28
CA GLU A 90 -0.45 -10.36 14.87
C GLU A 90 -0.31 -11.46 13.81
N ALA A 91 -1.06 -12.55 13.96
CA ALA A 91 -1.07 -13.64 12.99
C ALA A 91 -1.63 -13.19 11.63
N PHE A 92 -2.73 -12.43 11.63
CA PHE A 92 -3.37 -11.90 10.43
C PHE A 92 -2.47 -10.87 9.71
N TYR A 93 -1.89 -9.95 10.49
CA TYR A 93 -0.88 -9.01 10.02
C TYR A 93 0.26 -9.72 9.30
N ASN A 94 0.81 -10.79 9.89
CA ASN A 94 1.93 -11.51 9.30
C ASN A 94 1.54 -12.29 8.03
N ALA A 95 0.31 -12.83 7.95
CA ALA A 95 -0.20 -13.44 6.73
C ALA A 95 -0.33 -12.41 5.60
N CYS A 96 -0.87 -11.22 5.90
CA CYS A 96 -1.02 -10.14 4.92
C CYS A 96 0.35 -9.63 4.45
N LYS A 97 1.26 -9.34 5.38
CA LYS A 97 2.63 -8.87 5.10
C LYS A 97 3.48 -9.88 4.31
N LYS A 98 3.17 -11.17 4.40
CA LYS A 98 3.87 -12.25 3.65
C LYS A 98 3.12 -12.74 2.43
N GLU A 99 2.03 -12.07 2.09
CA GLU A 99 1.24 -12.35 0.90
C GLU A 99 0.61 -13.76 0.86
N GLU A 100 0.34 -14.32 2.03
CA GLU A 100 -0.13 -15.70 2.17
C GLU A 100 -1.65 -15.78 1.96
N MET A 101 -2.08 -15.60 0.70
CA MET A 101 -3.49 -15.46 0.28
C MET A 101 -4.43 -16.53 0.85
N HIS A 102 -3.99 -17.79 0.85
CA HIS A 102 -4.80 -18.89 1.35
C HIS A 102 -5.07 -18.78 2.86
N VAL A 103 -4.07 -18.36 3.63
CA VAL A 103 -4.22 -18.12 5.06
C VAL A 103 -5.10 -16.90 5.30
N VAL A 104 -4.90 -15.81 4.55
CA VAL A 104 -5.74 -14.59 4.67
C VAL A 104 -7.23 -14.95 4.47
N ARG A 105 -7.55 -15.71 3.41
CA ARG A 105 -8.91 -16.18 3.14
C ARG A 105 -9.46 -17.04 4.27
N LEU A 106 -8.68 -18.02 4.73
CA LEU A 106 -9.07 -18.87 5.85
C LEU A 106 -9.39 -18.05 7.10
N MET A 107 -8.55 -17.05 7.41
CA MET A 107 -8.73 -16.22 8.60
C MET A 107 -9.99 -15.36 8.49
N ILE A 108 -10.23 -14.71 7.35
CA ILE A 108 -11.45 -13.93 7.11
C ILE A 108 -12.71 -14.80 7.21
N GLU A 109 -12.66 -16.04 6.73
CA GLU A 109 -13.82 -16.95 6.73
C GLU A 109 -14.11 -17.53 8.13
N LYS A 110 -13.07 -17.88 8.90
CA LYS A 110 -13.21 -18.70 10.12
C LYS A 110 -13.04 -17.93 11.43
N VAL A 111 -12.35 -16.80 11.41
CA VAL A 111 -12.00 -16.04 12.63
C VAL A 111 -13.00 -14.90 12.80
N PRO A 112 -13.62 -14.75 13.99
CA PRO A 112 -14.48 -13.61 14.29
C PRO A 112 -13.77 -12.29 13.97
N ARG A 113 -14.46 -11.40 13.27
CA ARG A 113 -13.89 -10.15 12.77
C ARG A 113 -13.32 -9.28 13.89
N GLU A 114 -13.90 -9.33 15.08
CA GLU A 114 -13.45 -8.54 16.25
C GLU A 114 -12.04 -8.93 16.71
N LEU A 115 -11.56 -10.10 16.28
CA LEU A 115 -10.22 -10.60 16.55
C LEU A 115 -9.23 -10.31 15.39
N LEU A 116 -9.69 -9.65 14.32
CA LEU A 116 -8.88 -9.30 13.16
C LEU A 116 -8.76 -7.78 13.05
N ASP A 117 -7.55 -7.26 13.25
CA ASP A 117 -7.21 -5.87 12.99
C ASP A 117 -7.09 -5.61 11.48
N ILE A 118 -8.24 -5.37 10.86
CA ILE A 118 -8.37 -5.11 9.42
C ILE A 118 -7.59 -3.86 9.00
N SER A 119 -7.59 -2.81 9.83
CA SER A 119 -6.93 -1.54 9.49
C SER A 119 -5.42 -1.73 9.36
N ASN A 120 -4.81 -2.41 10.35
CA ASN A 120 -3.39 -2.70 10.34
C ASN A 120 -3.02 -3.71 9.24
N ALA A 121 -3.90 -4.68 8.95
CA ALA A 121 -3.70 -5.62 7.86
C ALA A 121 -3.69 -4.93 6.48
N LEU A 122 -4.58 -3.97 6.25
CA LEU A 122 -4.62 -3.17 5.02
C LEU A 122 -3.38 -2.29 4.89
N HIS A 123 -3.01 -1.58 5.97
CA HIS A 123 -1.79 -0.75 6.04
C HIS A 123 -0.55 -1.55 5.64
N THR A 124 -0.43 -2.79 6.11
CA THR A 124 0.75 -3.63 5.87
C THR A 124 0.71 -4.49 4.62
N ALA A 125 -0.42 -4.50 3.93
CA ALA A 125 -0.52 -5.02 2.58
C ALA A 125 -0.05 -3.99 1.54
N CYS A 126 0.12 -2.70 1.88
CA CYS A 126 0.60 -1.66 0.96
C CYS A 126 2.11 -1.72 0.59
N PRO A 127 3.05 -2.09 1.49
CA PRO A 127 4.50 -2.04 1.23
C PRO A 127 5.09 -3.19 0.42
N GLY A 128 4.36 -4.31 0.26
CA GLY A 128 4.87 -5.41 -0.55
C GLY A 128 4.93 -5.01 -2.02
N ASN A 129 5.54 -5.84 -2.87
CA ASN A 129 5.26 -5.85 -4.31
C ASN A 129 3.83 -6.40 -4.55
N THR A 130 2.89 -5.98 -3.70
CA THR A 130 1.81 -6.82 -3.21
C THR A 130 0.79 -6.97 -4.30
N ASN A 131 0.37 -8.22 -4.46
CA ASN A 131 -0.83 -8.53 -5.19
C ASN A 131 -2.02 -7.80 -4.53
N TYR A 132 -2.60 -6.79 -5.20
CA TYR A 132 -3.79 -6.04 -4.74
C TYR A 132 -4.94 -6.97 -4.33
N ARG A 133 -4.92 -8.25 -4.76
CA ARG A 133 -5.81 -9.33 -4.34
C ARG A 133 -5.98 -9.47 -2.83
N ILE A 134 -4.99 -9.12 -1.98
CA ILE A 134 -5.18 -9.21 -0.52
C ILE A 134 -6.13 -8.13 -0.05
N ILE A 135 -5.88 -6.89 -0.49
CA ILE A 135 -6.76 -5.76 -0.22
C ILE A 135 -8.14 -6.03 -0.80
N GLU A 136 -8.21 -6.49 -2.04
CA GLU A 136 -9.46 -6.93 -2.67
C GLU A 136 -10.19 -7.97 -1.82
N THR A 137 -9.50 -9.03 -1.39
CA THR A 137 -10.09 -10.09 -0.57
C THR A 137 -10.61 -9.54 0.77
N ILE A 138 -9.84 -8.66 1.41
CA ILE A 138 -10.25 -8.01 2.66
C ILE A 138 -11.51 -7.16 2.41
N LEU A 139 -11.47 -6.23 1.47
CA LEU A 139 -12.56 -5.29 1.19
C LEU A 139 -13.88 -5.97 0.79
N HIS A 140 -13.81 -7.10 0.07
CA HIS A 140 -15.01 -7.87 -0.29
C HIS A 140 -15.70 -8.54 0.90
N ASN A 141 -14.98 -8.78 2.01
CA ASN A 141 -15.48 -9.56 3.14
C ASN A 141 -15.66 -8.74 4.42
N VAL A 142 -15.29 -7.45 4.41
CA VAL A 142 -15.41 -6.58 5.59
C VAL A 142 -16.33 -5.40 5.30
N ASN A 143 -17.03 -4.93 6.34
CA ASN A 143 -17.74 -3.66 6.26
C ASN A 143 -16.71 -2.53 6.06
N ILE A 144 -16.78 -1.89 4.91
CA ILE A 144 -15.89 -0.82 4.46
C ILE A 144 -16.11 0.53 5.18
N SER A 145 -17.19 0.70 5.94
CA SER A 145 -17.53 1.98 6.60
C SER A 145 -16.53 2.45 7.65
N SER A 146 -15.66 1.56 8.14
CA SER A 146 -14.62 1.86 9.15
C SER A 146 -13.22 1.98 8.55
N ILE A 147 -13.09 1.92 7.22
CA ILE A 147 -11.80 1.92 6.53
C ILE A 147 -11.44 3.33 6.12
N ASP A 148 -10.25 3.77 6.54
CA ASP A 148 -9.65 5.00 6.02
C ASP A 148 -8.91 4.69 4.70
N PHE A 149 -9.60 4.89 3.58
CA PHE A 149 -9.03 4.68 2.25
C PHE A 149 -7.89 5.65 1.93
N ASN A 150 -7.89 6.85 2.51
CA ASN A 150 -6.82 7.82 2.27
C ASN A 150 -5.52 7.37 2.91
N LEU A 151 -5.59 6.71 4.08
CA LEU A 151 -4.42 6.07 4.68
C LEU A 151 -3.86 4.97 3.78
N ILE A 152 -4.72 4.11 3.22
CA ILE A 152 -4.27 3.04 2.30
C ILE A 152 -3.61 3.65 1.04
N ILE A 153 -4.23 4.67 0.44
CA ILE A 153 -3.68 5.40 -0.71
C ILE A 153 -2.32 6.01 -0.34
N ARG A 154 -2.22 6.72 0.79
CA ARG A 154 -0.97 7.34 1.25
C ARG A 154 0.16 6.33 1.36
N GLU A 155 -0.08 5.20 2.01
CA GLU A 155 0.93 4.17 2.18
C GLU A 155 1.26 3.49 0.86
N SER A 156 0.28 3.26 -0.01
CA SER A 156 0.54 2.77 -1.37
C SER A 156 1.39 3.74 -2.18
N CYS A 157 1.18 5.05 -2.06
CA CYS A 157 2.01 6.04 -2.74
C CYS A 157 3.45 6.04 -2.18
N LYS A 158 3.65 5.88 -0.86
CA LYS A 158 4.99 5.78 -0.25
C LYS A 158 5.79 4.59 -0.78
N HIS A 159 5.10 3.48 -1.05
CA HIS A 159 5.73 2.24 -1.53
C HIS A 159 5.59 2.03 -3.05
N GLY A 160 5.06 3.02 -3.78
CA GLY A 160 4.89 2.96 -5.24
C GLY A 160 3.95 1.86 -5.73
N THR A 161 3.01 1.41 -4.90
CA THR A 161 2.07 0.34 -5.25
C THR A 161 0.84 0.86 -5.99
N THR A 162 1.08 1.38 -7.21
CA THR A 162 0.05 1.95 -8.12
C THR A 162 -1.15 1.02 -8.34
N SER A 163 -0.92 -0.29 -8.40
CA SER A 163 -1.99 -1.29 -8.59
C SER A 163 -3.06 -1.24 -7.51
N ILE A 164 -2.68 -0.96 -6.26
CA ILE A 164 -3.63 -0.82 -5.15
C ILE A 164 -4.44 0.47 -5.32
N ILE A 165 -3.78 1.58 -5.65
CA ILE A 165 -4.44 2.88 -5.83
C ILE A 165 -5.45 2.80 -6.98
N HIS A 166 -5.05 2.23 -8.13
CA HIS A 166 -5.95 2.01 -9.25
C HIS A 166 -7.14 1.12 -8.87
N TYR A 167 -6.90 0.04 -8.12
CA TYR A 167 -7.98 -0.81 -7.65
C TYR A 167 -8.96 -0.03 -6.77
N LEU A 168 -8.47 0.75 -5.78
CA LEU A 168 -9.31 1.54 -4.89
C LEU A 168 -10.11 2.60 -5.64
N LEU A 169 -9.48 3.39 -6.51
CA LEU A 169 -10.15 4.43 -7.31
C LEU A 169 -11.19 3.83 -8.27
N ASN A 170 -11.02 2.58 -8.71
CA ASN A 170 -11.94 1.93 -9.64
C ASN A 170 -13.08 1.18 -8.97
N THR A 171 -12.92 0.71 -7.73
CA THR A 171 -13.89 -0.18 -7.08
C THR A 171 -14.59 0.44 -5.88
N THR A 172 -14.04 1.51 -5.30
CA THR A 172 -14.61 2.18 -4.13
C THR A 172 -15.53 3.31 -4.57
N ASP A 173 -16.64 3.50 -3.84
CA ASP A 173 -17.47 4.70 -4.00
C ASP A 173 -16.63 5.95 -3.71
N VAL A 174 -16.58 6.87 -4.66
CA VAL A 174 -15.79 8.11 -4.58
C VAL A 174 -16.10 8.94 -3.34
N ARG A 175 -17.32 8.81 -2.78
CA ARG A 175 -17.73 9.51 -1.55
C ARG A 175 -17.03 8.99 -0.29
N MET A 176 -16.39 7.82 -0.36
CA MET A 176 -15.63 7.22 0.73
C MET A 176 -14.15 7.62 0.71
N ILE A 177 -13.70 8.25 -0.37
CA ILE A 177 -12.33 8.70 -0.55
C ILE A 177 -12.35 10.22 -0.49
N ASP A 178 -11.45 10.79 0.32
CA ASP A 178 -11.24 12.23 0.26
C ASP A 178 -10.34 12.50 -0.96
N MET A 179 -10.95 12.86 -2.08
CA MET A 179 -10.23 13.03 -3.35
C MET A 179 -9.16 14.14 -3.28
N ASN A 180 -9.32 15.15 -2.41
CA ASN A 180 -8.26 16.12 -2.17
C ASN A 180 -7.08 15.46 -1.49
N GLN A 181 -7.33 14.78 -0.37
CA GLN A 181 -6.26 14.14 0.37
C GLN A 181 -5.58 13.06 -0.45
N ALA A 182 -6.33 12.30 -1.26
CA ALA A 182 -5.79 11.32 -2.19
C ALA A 182 -4.89 11.99 -3.25
N MET A 183 -5.35 13.10 -3.84
CA MET A 183 -4.55 13.89 -4.79
C MET A 183 -3.27 14.40 -4.12
N THR A 184 -3.38 15.07 -2.96
CA THR A 184 -2.21 15.54 -2.19
C THR A 184 -1.26 14.39 -1.89
N ASN A 185 -1.75 13.21 -1.47
CA ASN A 185 -0.91 12.04 -1.19
C ASN A 185 -0.18 11.49 -2.43
N ILE A 186 -0.77 11.60 -3.63
CA ILE A 186 -0.12 11.17 -4.88
C ILE A 186 0.98 12.16 -5.27
N LEU A 187 0.69 13.46 -5.10
CA LEU A 187 1.53 14.55 -5.53
C LEU A 187 2.71 14.83 -4.58
N SER A 188 2.42 14.91 -3.28
CA SER A 188 3.34 15.42 -2.25
C SER A 188 4.38 14.41 -1.76
N ILE A 189 4.36 13.16 -2.25
CA ILE A 189 5.36 12.18 -1.85
C ILE A 189 6.63 12.47 -2.63
N ASP A 190 7.51 13.18 -1.93
CA ASP A 190 8.81 13.59 -2.40
C ASP A 190 9.87 12.55 -1.99
N VAL A 191 10.78 12.23 -2.90
CA VAL A 191 11.75 11.13 -2.78
C VAL A 191 12.80 11.39 -1.68
N ASN A 192 12.82 12.59 -1.11
CA ASN A 192 13.91 13.12 -0.27
C ASN A 192 13.71 12.98 1.24
N SER A 193 12.76 12.18 1.74
CA SER A 193 12.74 11.91 3.19
C SER A 193 13.86 10.92 3.55
N ASP A 194 14.94 11.44 4.15
CA ASP A 194 16.16 10.78 4.64
C ASP A 194 15.96 9.57 5.60
N SER A 195 14.74 9.04 5.75
CA SER A 195 14.39 8.03 6.74
C SER A 195 14.16 6.61 6.20
N TYR A 196 14.32 6.36 4.90
CA TYR A 196 13.98 5.04 4.31
C TYR A 196 15.21 4.38 3.69
N SER A 197 15.74 3.39 4.42
CA SER A 197 17.06 2.78 4.19
C SER A 197 17.11 1.65 3.17
N ASP A 198 15.99 1.26 2.56
CA ASP A 198 15.95 0.07 1.70
C ASP A 198 15.05 0.34 0.48
N GLU A 199 15.63 0.49 -0.71
CA GLU A 199 15.05 0.23 -2.05
C GLU A 199 13.54 0.48 -2.27
N GLU A 200 12.94 1.45 -1.58
CA GLU A 200 11.50 1.73 -1.69
C GLU A 200 11.25 2.46 -3.00
N LYS A 201 10.48 1.80 -3.88
CA LYS A 201 10.04 2.38 -5.14
C LYS A 201 9.06 3.50 -4.83
N VAL A 202 9.51 4.74 -4.80
CA VAL A 202 8.61 5.89 -4.81
C VAL A 202 7.91 5.95 -6.17
N LEU A 203 6.67 6.45 -6.21
CA LEU A 203 5.94 6.69 -7.45
C LEU A 203 6.77 7.56 -8.41
N LYS A 204 6.89 7.11 -9.66
CA LYS A 204 7.49 7.92 -10.74
C LYS A 204 6.54 9.02 -11.18
N ASP A 205 7.07 10.10 -11.75
CA ASP A 205 6.25 11.23 -12.22
C ASP A 205 5.17 10.80 -13.24
N GLU A 206 5.49 9.87 -14.14
CA GLU A 206 4.51 9.30 -15.09
C GLU A 206 3.35 8.58 -14.37
N GLU A 207 3.65 7.87 -13.27
CA GLU A 207 2.63 7.17 -12.48
C GLU A 207 1.77 8.16 -11.67
N LYS A 208 2.40 9.21 -11.12
CA LYS A 208 1.69 10.30 -10.44
C LYS A 208 0.71 10.99 -11.40
N GLU A 209 1.16 11.33 -12.61
CA GLU A 209 0.32 11.95 -13.63
C GLU A 209 -0.90 11.07 -13.98
N GLN A 210 -0.68 9.77 -14.23
CA GLN A 210 -1.77 8.85 -14.57
C GLN A 210 -2.79 8.66 -13.43
N LEU A 211 -2.33 8.61 -12.18
CA LEU A 211 -3.20 8.52 -11.02
C LEU A 211 -4.00 9.82 -10.81
N ALA A 212 -3.37 10.97 -10.99
CA ALA A 212 -4.04 12.27 -10.93
C ALA A 212 -5.11 12.42 -12.03
N MET A 213 -4.80 12.00 -13.26
CA MET A 213 -5.77 11.91 -14.37
C MET A 213 -6.99 11.07 -13.98
N THR A 214 -6.74 9.90 -13.37
CA THR A 214 -7.80 9.00 -12.91
C THR A 214 -8.71 9.64 -11.86
N ILE A 215 -8.14 10.41 -10.92
CA ILE A 215 -8.94 11.13 -9.90
C ILE A 215 -9.84 12.17 -10.56
N ILE A 216 -9.29 13.02 -11.44
CA ILE A 216 -10.06 14.08 -12.11
C ILE A 216 -11.22 13.50 -12.92
N GLN A 217 -11.01 12.38 -13.61
CA GLN A 217 -12.06 11.72 -14.39
C GLN A 217 -13.20 11.15 -13.52
N LYS A 218 -12.93 10.89 -12.23
CA LYS A 218 -13.88 10.25 -11.32
C LYS A 218 -14.53 11.20 -10.31
N THR A 219 -14.01 12.42 -10.17
CA THR A 219 -14.50 13.40 -9.20
C THR A 219 -15.07 14.62 -9.90
N THR A 220 -15.95 15.34 -9.20
CA THR A 220 -16.34 16.69 -9.61
C THR A 220 -15.25 17.66 -9.20
N LEU A 221 -14.81 18.54 -10.11
CA LEU A 221 -13.75 19.51 -9.85
C LEU A 221 -14.00 20.42 -8.63
N SER A 222 -15.27 20.67 -8.28
CA SER A 222 -15.66 21.44 -7.10
C SER A 222 -15.19 20.86 -5.76
N VAL A 223 -14.84 19.57 -5.75
CA VAL A 223 -14.29 18.90 -4.56
C VAL A 223 -12.78 19.08 -4.50
N LEU A 224 -12.10 19.43 -5.60
CA LEU A 224 -10.65 19.50 -5.68
C LEU A 224 -10.09 20.87 -5.29
N ASN A 225 -8.92 20.90 -4.63
CA ASN A 225 -8.08 22.08 -4.49
C ASN A 225 -7.33 22.33 -5.81
N ILE A 226 -8.01 22.96 -6.77
CA ILE A 226 -7.52 23.14 -8.13
C ILE A 226 -6.23 23.98 -8.17
N ASP A 227 -6.11 25.00 -7.31
CA ASP A 227 -4.96 25.91 -7.31
C ASP A 227 -3.65 25.19 -6.94
N GLU A 228 -3.68 24.38 -5.88
CA GLU A 228 -2.52 23.58 -5.45
C GLU A 228 -2.14 22.52 -6.49
N LEU A 229 -3.15 21.90 -7.12
CA LEU A 229 -2.95 20.93 -8.19
C LEU A 229 -2.29 21.57 -9.43
N ILE A 230 -2.72 22.77 -9.82
CA ILE A 230 -2.14 23.52 -10.94
C ILE A 230 -0.66 23.84 -10.68
N ILE A 231 -0.32 24.28 -9.46
CA ILE A 231 1.07 24.54 -9.07
C ILE A 231 1.92 23.29 -9.30
N GLU A 232 1.46 22.13 -8.83
CA GLU A 232 2.22 20.89 -8.95
C GLU A 232 2.35 20.41 -10.41
N ILE A 233 1.29 20.57 -11.21
CA ILE A 233 1.32 20.30 -12.65
C ILE A 233 2.37 21.18 -13.34
N CYS A 234 2.42 22.46 -13.01
CA CYS A 234 3.38 23.41 -13.56
C CYS A 234 4.82 23.11 -13.14
N LYS A 235 5.05 22.61 -11.92
CA LYS A 235 6.39 22.16 -11.48
C LYS A 235 6.85 20.92 -12.23
N ASN A 236 5.96 19.96 -12.48
CA ASN A 236 6.31 18.67 -13.07
C ASN A 236 6.24 18.63 -14.60
N GLY A 237 5.52 19.56 -15.23
CA GLY A 237 5.41 19.63 -16.70
C GLY A 237 4.29 18.76 -17.29
N TRP A 238 3.30 18.37 -16.49
CA TRP A 238 2.18 17.49 -16.88
C TRP A 238 1.12 18.23 -17.72
N LEU A 239 1.49 18.56 -18.95
CA LEU A 239 0.64 19.31 -19.87
C LEU A 239 -0.71 18.64 -20.14
N GLU A 240 -0.74 17.32 -20.26
CA GLU A 240 -1.98 16.57 -20.53
C GLU A 240 -2.97 16.70 -19.37
N LEU A 241 -2.47 16.64 -18.14
CA LEU A 241 -3.25 16.84 -16.93
C LEU A 241 -3.79 18.28 -16.81
N LEU A 242 -2.96 19.28 -17.17
CA LEU A 242 -3.40 20.68 -17.23
C LEU A 242 -4.54 20.87 -18.24
N GLN A 243 -4.40 20.28 -19.43
CA GLN A 243 -5.40 20.35 -20.49
C GLN A 243 -6.71 19.68 -20.06
N LEU A 244 -6.64 18.54 -19.38
CA LEU A 244 -7.81 17.86 -18.86
C LEU A 244 -8.56 18.72 -17.83
N LEU A 245 -7.85 19.35 -16.90
CA LEU A 245 -8.44 20.28 -15.93
C LEU A 245 -9.14 21.44 -16.62
N TRP A 246 -8.47 22.05 -17.62
CA TRP A 246 -9.01 23.17 -18.37
C TRP A 246 -10.31 22.82 -19.10
N LEU A 247 -10.36 21.66 -19.75
CA LEU A 247 -11.53 21.17 -20.47
C LEU A 247 -12.71 20.87 -19.53
N ASN A 248 -12.43 20.37 -18.33
CA ASN A 248 -13.47 19.96 -17.38
C ASN A 248 -14.03 21.11 -16.52
N ASN A 249 -13.39 22.29 -16.51
CA ASN A 249 -13.76 23.41 -15.64
C ASN A 249 -14.57 24.53 -16.34
N ASP A 250 -15.24 24.19 -17.45
CA ASP A 250 -16.01 25.13 -18.30
C ASP A 250 -15.27 26.45 -18.62
N HIS A 251 -13.92 26.41 -18.62
CA HIS A 251 -13.01 27.55 -18.79
C HIS A 251 -13.18 28.74 -17.83
N SER A 252 -14.13 28.70 -16.90
CA SER A 252 -14.63 29.89 -16.19
C SER A 252 -14.10 30.03 -14.76
N ASN A 253 -13.51 28.97 -14.21
CA ASN A 253 -13.14 28.92 -12.79
C ASN A 253 -11.71 28.41 -12.54
N MET A 254 -10.88 28.35 -13.58
CA MET A 254 -9.49 27.93 -13.46
C MET A 254 -8.59 29.16 -13.41
N SER A 255 -8.06 29.48 -12.22
CA SER A 255 -7.18 30.62 -12.02
C SER A 255 -5.75 30.30 -12.50
N ILE A 256 -5.57 30.00 -13.79
CA ILE A 256 -4.22 30.11 -14.37
C ILE A 256 -3.92 31.60 -14.47
N ASP A 257 -3.24 32.10 -13.45
CA ASP A 257 -2.76 33.47 -13.38
C ASP A 257 -1.27 33.55 -13.73
N GLN A 258 -0.71 34.75 -13.63
CA GLN A 258 0.71 34.96 -13.90
C GLN A 258 1.60 34.11 -12.98
N SER A 259 1.21 33.92 -11.71
CA SER A 259 2.01 33.16 -10.75
C SER A 259 2.19 31.69 -11.16
N THR A 260 1.14 31.10 -11.74
CA THR A 260 1.18 29.75 -12.29
C THR A 260 2.18 29.62 -13.44
N ILE A 261 2.22 30.65 -14.30
CA ILE A 261 3.11 30.69 -15.46
C ILE A 261 4.55 30.92 -15.01
N ASP A 262 4.77 31.81 -14.04
CA ASP A 262 6.08 32.08 -13.44
C ASP A 262 6.67 30.78 -12.84
N ILE A 263 5.85 29.96 -12.17
CA ILE A 263 6.27 28.63 -11.67
C ILE A 263 6.67 27.69 -12.82
N ALA A 264 5.85 27.60 -13.87
CA ALA A 264 6.20 26.78 -15.03
C ALA A 264 7.53 27.27 -15.65
N CYS A 265 7.77 28.59 -15.67
CA CYS A 265 8.99 29.27 -16.08
C CYS A 265 10.21 28.96 -15.19
N GLU A 266 10.04 28.95 -13.88
CA GLU A 266 11.09 28.60 -12.94
C GLU A 266 11.56 27.13 -13.13
N TYR A 267 10.62 26.23 -13.47
CA TYR A 267 10.85 24.79 -13.51
C TYR A 267 11.21 24.19 -14.88
N GLY A 268 11.43 24.97 -15.94
CA GLY A 268 11.82 24.39 -17.23
C GLY A 268 10.67 24.01 -18.17
N ARG A 269 9.41 24.31 -17.83
CA ARG A 269 8.25 23.68 -18.48
C ARG A 269 7.73 24.46 -19.68
N GLU A 270 8.56 24.55 -20.73
CA GLU A 270 8.26 25.26 -21.99
C GLU A 270 6.88 24.89 -22.58
N ASN A 271 6.54 23.59 -22.57
CA ASN A 271 5.31 23.07 -23.14
C ASN A 271 4.05 23.64 -22.47
N ILE A 272 4.07 23.79 -21.13
CA ILE A 272 2.98 24.39 -20.36
C ILE A 272 2.87 25.87 -20.66
N VAL A 273 4.01 26.59 -20.69
CA VAL A 273 4.01 28.03 -20.95
C VAL A 273 3.47 28.34 -22.34
N LEU A 274 3.95 27.62 -23.38
CA LEU A 274 3.44 27.77 -24.74
C LEU A 274 1.95 27.46 -24.84
N TRP A 275 1.48 26.43 -24.13
CA TRP A 275 0.07 26.11 -24.11
C TRP A 275 -0.77 27.22 -23.44
N ALA A 276 -0.32 27.73 -22.29
CA ALA A 276 -0.99 28.80 -21.55
C ALA A 276 -1.10 30.09 -22.40
N VAL A 277 -0.01 30.51 -23.04
CA VAL A 277 0.01 31.69 -23.94
C VAL A 277 -1.00 31.57 -25.08
N ASN A 278 -1.08 30.38 -25.70
CA ASN A 278 -1.97 30.14 -26.84
C ASN A 278 -3.45 30.05 -26.45
N ASN A 279 -3.78 29.63 -25.23
CA ASN A 279 -5.17 29.32 -24.84
C ASN A 279 -5.80 30.37 -23.91
N LEU A 280 -5.01 31.09 -23.11
CA LEU A 280 -5.50 32.11 -22.17
C LEU A 280 -5.52 33.53 -22.78
N GLY A 281 -4.78 33.71 -23.88
CA GLY A 281 -4.60 34.99 -24.55
C GLY A 281 -3.58 35.89 -23.83
N LEU A 282 -2.82 36.65 -24.61
CA LEU A 282 -1.72 37.50 -24.15
C LEU A 282 -2.13 38.60 -23.16
N ASN A 283 -3.43 38.91 -23.05
CA ASN A 283 -3.93 39.97 -22.16
C ASN A 283 -3.95 39.57 -20.68
N MET A 284 -3.92 38.26 -20.37
CA MET A 284 -3.87 37.76 -18.98
C MET A 284 -2.44 37.50 -18.50
N ILE A 285 -1.45 37.66 -19.37
CA ILE A 285 -0.07 37.26 -19.12
C ILE A 285 0.82 38.50 -19.26
N ASN A 286 1.63 38.78 -18.24
CA ASN A 286 2.69 39.79 -18.33
C ASN A 286 3.81 39.27 -19.23
N VAL A 287 3.61 39.39 -20.55
CA VAL A 287 4.53 38.90 -21.59
C VAL A 287 5.96 39.41 -21.36
N LYS A 288 6.13 40.61 -20.79
CA LYS A 288 7.45 41.16 -20.46
C LYS A 288 8.13 40.41 -19.31
N ALA A 289 7.39 40.11 -18.24
CA ALA A 289 7.90 39.29 -17.14
C ALA A 289 8.24 37.88 -17.65
N LEU A 290 7.34 37.30 -18.44
CA LEU A 290 7.51 36.00 -19.08
C LEU A 290 8.78 35.90 -19.92
N MET A 291 9.00 36.88 -20.81
CA MET A 291 10.20 36.95 -21.63
C MET A 291 11.46 37.12 -20.79
N THR A 292 11.39 37.85 -19.68
CA THR A 292 12.56 38.11 -18.81
C THR A 292 12.98 36.83 -18.09
N GLU A 293 12.03 36.11 -17.49
CA GLU A 293 12.28 34.83 -16.83
C GLU A 293 12.71 33.75 -17.82
N SER A 294 11.99 33.60 -18.92
CA SER A 294 12.33 32.63 -19.97
C SER A 294 13.75 32.87 -20.54
N CYS A 295 14.16 34.13 -20.72
CA CYS A 295 15.54 34.46 -21.09
C CYS A 295 16.55 34.12 -19.97
N GLY A 296 16.19 34.37 -18.71
CA GLY A 296 17.00 34.07 -17.54
C GLY A 296 17.29 32.57 -17.37
N PHE A 297 16.34 31.71 -17.74
CA PHE A 297 16.47 30.26 -17.71
C PHE A 297 16.94 29.64 -19.05
N GLY A 298 17.25 30.46 -20.05
CA GLY A 298 17.88 30.03 -21.31
C GLY A 298 16.94 29.55 -22.42
N TRP A 299 15.64 29.87 -22.36
CA TRP A 299 14.61 29.35 -23.28
C TRP A 299 14.42 30.23 -24.51
N LEU A 300 15.53 30.57 -25.16
CA LEU A 300 15.57 31.51 -26.28
C LEU A 300 14.69 31.05 -27.47
N GLU A 301 14.54 29.74 -27.69
CA GLU A 301 13.70 29.21 -28.77
C GLU A 301 12.20 29.29 -28.47
N SER A 302 11.80 29.20 -27.20
CA SER A 302 10.41 29.33 -26.77
C SER A 302 9.95 30.78 -26.86
N VAL A 303 10.81 31.72 -26.43
CA VAL A 303 10.59 33.18 -26.54
C VAL A 303 10.39 33.61 -28.00
N LYS A 304 11.05 32.95 -28.96
CA LYS A 304 10.85 33.24 -30.40
C LYS A 304 9.50 32.77 -30.95
N LYS A 305 8.84 31.82 -30.28
CA LYS A 305 7.55 31.23 -30.72
C LYS A 305 6.34 31.93 -30.10
N MET A 306 6.55 32.73 -29.05
CA MET A 306 5.52 33.56 -28.37
C MET A 306 5.36 34.89 -29.07
#